data_AF-A0A268KC36-F1
#
_entry.id   AF-A0A268KC36-F1
#
_cell.length_a   1.000
_cell.length_b   1.000
_cell.length_c   1.000
_cell.angle_alpha   90.00
_cell.angle_beta   90.00
_cell.angle_gamma   90.00
#
_symmetry.space_group_name_H-M   'P 1'
#
loop_
_entity.id
_entity.type
_entity.pdbx_description
1 polymer ?
#
loop_
_entity_poly.entity_id
_entity_poly.type
_entity_poly.pdbx_seq_one_letter_code
_entity_poly.pdbx_strand_id
1 'polypeptide(L)'
;MGRKWNNIKEKKASKDANTSRIYAKFGVEIYVAARSGEPNPESNQALKFVLERAKTYNVPRHIIDRAIDKAKGGSEESYSELRYEGFGPNGSMVIVDALTNNVNRTASDVRAAFGKNGGNMGVSGSVAYMFDATAVIGLEGKTADEVLEILMEADVDVRDILEEDESVIVYAEPEQFHAVQEAFKNVGITEFTVAELTMLAQNELTLPEDAQAKFEKMIDVLEDLEDVQRIYHNVDLGE
;
A
#
# COMPACT_ATOMS: atom_id res chain seq x y z
N MET A 1 9.34 14.74 8.76
CA MET A 1 8.03 14.58 8.12
C MET A 1 8.10 13.78 6.83
N GLY A 2 9.22 13.74 6.09
CA GLY A 2 9.31 12.89 4.90
C GLY A 2 9.75 11.42 5.14
N ARG A 3 10.02 11.02 6.39
CA ARG A 3 10.22 9.61 6.77
C ARG A 3 9.08 8.65 6.40
N LYS A 4 7.85 9.16 6.23
CA LYS A 4 6.71 8.39 5.69
C LYS A 4 6.97 7.89 4.26
N TRP A 5 7.72 8.67 3.46
CA TRP A 5 8.17 8.30 2.13
C TRP A 5 9.29 7.26 2.17
N ASN A 6 10.26 7.37 3.09
CA ASN A 6 11.34 6.38 3.21
C ASN A 6 10.79 4.96 3.37
N ASN A 7 9.79 4.74 4.22
CA ASN A 7 9.13 3.44 4.36
C ASN A 7 8.50 2.94 3.04
N ILE A 8 7.90 3.85 2.24
CA ILE A 8 7.30 3.52 0.94
C ILE A 8 8.39 3.22 -0.10
N LYS A 9 9.47 4.01 -0.09
CA LYS A 9 10.63 3.89 -0.98
C LYS A 9 11.37 2.57 -0.72
N GLU A 10 11.65 2.22 0.53
CA GLU A 10 12.29 0.95 0.92
C GLU A 10 11.47 -0.26 0.51
N LYS A 11 10.15 -0.23 0.77
CA LYS A 11 9.22 -1.27 0.33
C LYS A 11 9.27 -1.48 -1.19
N LYS A 12 9.48 -0.41 -1.96
CA LYS A 12 9.65 -0.48 -3.42
C LYS A 12 11.06 -0.87 -3.87
N ALA A 13 12.08 -0.50 -3.10
CA ALA A 13 13.48 -0.73 -3.41
C ALA A 13 13.95 -2.17 -3.11
N SER A 14 13.18 -2.95 -2.33
CA SER A 14 13.45 -4.36 -2.07
C SER A 14 13.54 -5.18 -3.38
N LYS A 15 14.79 -5.42 -3.82
CA LYS A 15 15.18 -5.91 -5.15
C LYS A 15 14.79 -7.37 -5.39
N ASP A 16 14.38 -7.65 -6.64
CA ASP A 16 14.35 -8.90 -7.44
C ASP A 16 13.87 -10.23 -6.83
N ALA A 17 14.24 -10.58 -5.60
CA ALA A 17 13.81 -11.82 -4.93
C ALA A 17 12.31 -11.84 -4.62
N ASN A 18 11.71 -10.66 -4.43
CA ASN A 18 10.31 -10.50 -4.05
C ASN A 18 9.38 -10.10 -5.20
N THR A 19 9.93 -9.77 -6.38
CA THR A 19 9.16 -9.24 -7.51
C THR A 19 8.08 -10.22 -8.01
N SER A 20 8.39 -11.52 -8.07
CA SER A 20 7.39 -12.53 -8.44
C SER A 20 6.25 -12.62 -7.43
N ARG A 21 6.55 -12.44 -6.13
CA ARG A 21 5.54 -12.44 -5.06
C ARG A 21 4.68 -11.18 -5.12
N ILE A 22 5.30 -10.02 -5.33
CA ILE A 22 4.58 -8.75 -5.54
C ILE A 22 3.61 -8.88 -6.71
N TYR A 23 4.07 -9.42 -7.84
CA TYR A 23 3.22 -9.65 -9.01
C TYR A 23 2.09 -10.65 -8.74
N ALA A 24 2.35 -11.71 -7.98
CA ALA A 24 1.32 -12.66 -7.57
C ALA A 24 0.24 -11.98 -6.71
N LYS A 25 0.64 -11.15 -5.74
CA LYS A 25 -0.26 -10.34 -4.90
C LYS A 25 -1.11 -9.38 -5.74
N PHE A 26 -0.49 -8.63 -6.66
CA PHE A 26 -1.22 -7.81 -7.63
C PHE A 26 -2.20 -8.62 -8.49
N GLY A 27 -1.83 -9.83 -8.92
CA GLY A 27 -2.72 -10.71 -9.67
C GLY A 27 -3.99 -11.06 -8.90
N VAL A 28 -3.89 -11.34 -7.60
CA VAL A 28 -5.03 -11.58 -6.71
C VAL A 28 -5.84 -10.31 -6.51
N GLU A 29 -5.19 -9.19 -6.20
CA GLU A 29 -5.88 -7.91 -5.94
C GLU A 29 -6.63 -7.39 -7.17
N ILE A 30 -6.04 -7.47 -8.37
CA ILE A 30 -6.69 -7.12 -9.64
C ILE A 30 -7.88 -8.03 -9.90
N TYR A 31 -7.73 -9.34 -9.68
CA TYR A 31 -8.81 -10.31 -9.85
C TYR A 31 -10.00 -9.99 -8.93
N VAL A 32 -9.73 -9.72 -7.64
CA VAL A 32 -10.76 -9.38 -6.65
C VAL A 32 -11.45 -8.07 -7.01
N ALA A 33 -10.69 -7.03 -7.35
CA ALA A 33 -11.25 -5.74 -7.76
C ALA A 33 -12.08 -5.84 -9.04
N ALA A 34 -11.63 -6.61 -10.04
CA ALA A 34 -12.38 -6.85 -11.27
C ALA A 34 -13.65 -7.67 -11.06
N ARG A 35 -13.67 -8.56 -10.04
CA ARG A 35 -14.83 -9.41 -9.71
C ARG A 35 -15.88 -8.69 -8.86
N SER A 36 -15.48 -7.75 -8.00
CA SER A 36 -16.40 -7.00 -7.14
C SER A 36 -17.23 -5.96 -7.89
N GLY A 37 -16.83 -5.60 -9.11
CA GLY A 37 -17.56 -4.70 -10.00
C GLY A 37 -17.54 -5.19 -11.44
N GLU A 38 -17.60 -4.27 -12.41
CA GLU A 38 -17.38 -4.63 -13.80
C GLU A 38 -15.88 -4.91 -14.04
N PRO A 39 -15.51 -5.94 -14.81
CA PRO A 39 -14.11 -6.22 -15.16
C PRO A 39 -13.61 -5.29 -16.28
N ASN A 40 -13.86 -3.99 -16.09
CA ASN A 40 -13.49 -2.88 -16.97
C ASN A 40 -13.09 -1.67 -16.09
N PRO A 41 -11.85 -1.17 -16.17
CA PRO A 41 -11.39 -0.07 -15.31
C PRO A 41 -12.13 1.26 -15.53
N GLU A 42 -12.77 1.46 -16.68
CA GLU A 42 -13.56 2.67 -16.94
C GLU A 42 -14.86 2.72 -16.13
N SER A 43 -15.42 1.57 -15.80
CA SER A 43 -16.66 1.43 -15.04
C SER A 43 -16.44 0.88 -13.62
N ASN A 44 -15.19 0.63 -13.22
CA ASN A 44 -14.83 0.09 -11.91
C ASN A 44 -13.65 0.85 -11.30
N GLN A 45 -13.99 1.75 -10.37
CA GLN A 45 -13.02 2.62 -9.70
C GLN A 45 -12.00 1.84 -8.86
N ALA A 46 -12.42 0.76 -8.18
CA ALA A 46 -11.51 -0.07 -7.40
C ALA A 46 -10.47 -0.73 -8.31
N LEU A 47 -10.92 -1.28 -9.46
CA LEU A 47 -10.00 -1.83 -10.46
C LEU A 47 -9.05 -0.75 -10.99
N LYS A 48 -9.55 0.45 -11.33
CA LYS A 48 -8.73 1.57 -11.78
C LYS A 48 -7.61 1.91 -10.78
N PHE A 49 -7.92 2.01 -9.49
CA PHE A 49 -6.93 2.29 -8.44
C PHE A 49 -5.87 1.19 -8.32
N VAL A 50 -6.27 -0.08 -8.37
CA VAL A 50 -5.30 -1.19 -8.32
C VAL A 50 -4.39 -1.17 -9.55
N LEU A 51 -4.90 -0.85 -10.74
CA LEU A 51 -4.11 -0.76 -11.97
C LEU A 51 -3.13 0.41 -11.98
N GLU A 52 -3.56 1.59 -11.52
CA GLU A 52 -2.68 2.77 -11.36
C GLU A 52 -1.53 2.43 -10.42
N ARG A 53 -1.81 1.76 -9.28
CA ARG A 53 -0.76 1.29 -8.38
C ARG A 53 0.13 0.25 -9.03
N ALA A 54 -0.43 -0.75 -9.71
CA ALA A 54 0.31 -1.81 -10.40
C ALA A 54 1.29 -1.25 -11.44
N LYS A 55 0.94 -0.14 -12.12
CA LYS A 55 1.84 0.58 -13.03
C LYS A 55 3.10 1.05 -12.29
N THR A 56 2.96 1.63 -11.10
CA THR A 56 4.09 2.12 -10.30
C THR A 56 5.00 1.02 -9.72
N TYR A 57 4.57 -0.25 -9.77
CA TYR A 57 5.37 -1.43 -9.41
C TYR A 57 5.85 -2.21 -10.65
N ASN A 58 5.68 -1.64 -11.85
CA ASN A 58 6.05 -2.26 -13.12
C ASN A 58 5.45 -3.67 -13.31
N VAL A 59 4.21 -3.88 -12.85
CA VAL A 59 3.53 -5.17 -13.03
C VAL A 59 3.34 -5.46 -14.52
N PRO A 60 3.83 -6.60 -15.04
CA PRO A 60 3.72 -6.93 -16.45
C PRO A 60 2.28 -7.02 -16.93
N ARG A 61 2.00 -6.46 -18.11
CA ARG A 61 0.67 -6.44 -18.72
C ARG A 61 -0.01 -7.80 -18.80
N HIS A 62 0.75 -8.86 -19.10
CA HIS A 62 0.21 -10.22 -19.18
C HIS A 62 -0.35 -10.77 -17.85
N ILE A 63 0.11 -10.25 -16.70
CA ILE A 63 -0.41 -10.60 -15.37
C ILE A 63 -1.74 -9.88 -15.13
N ILE A 64 -1.79 -8.60 -15.49
CA ILE A 64 -2.99 -7.76 -15.43
C ILE A 64 -4.11 -8.37 -16.29
N ASP A 65 -3.82 -8.62 -17.58
CA ASP A 65 -4.78 -9.16 -18.54
C ASP A 65 -5.32 -10.51 -18.07
N ARG A 66 -4.43 -11.40 -17.57
CA ARG A 66 -4.82 -12.71 -17.03
C ARG A 66 -5.78 -12.59 -15.84
N ALA A 67 -5.53 -11.67 -14.91
CA ALA A 67 -6.37 -11.48 -13.74
C ALA A 67 -7.76 -10.97 -14.13
N ILE A 68 -7.85 -10.01 -15.05
CA ILE A 68 -9.11 -9.46 -15.57
C ILE A 68 -9.89 -10.53 -16.35
N ASP A 69 -9.23 -11.29 -17.21
CA ASP A 69 -9.87 -12.35 -17.99
C ASP A 69 -10.37 -13.49 -17.10
N LYS A 70 -9.61 -13.83 -16.04
CA LYS A 70 -10.07 -14.78 -15.01
C LYS A 70 -11.34 -14.30 -14.30
N ALA A 71 -11.46 -12.99 -14.04
CA ALA A 71 -12.67 -12.41 -13.45
C ALA A 71 -13.88 -12.51 -14.41
N LYS A 72 -13.68 -12.20 -15.70
CA LYS A 72 -14.72 -12.35 -16.74
C LYS A 72 -15.21 -13.80 -16.92
N GLY A 73 -14.29 -14.76 -16.80
CA GLY A 73 -14.56 -16.19 -16.99
C GLY A 73 -15.37 -16.86 -15.88
N GLY A 74 -15.73 -16.14 -14.80
CA GLY A 74 -16.64 -16.65 -13.78
C GLY A 74 -16.06 -17.73 -12.84
N SER A 75 -14.76 -17.69 -12.57
CA SER A 75 -14.07 -18.59 -11.61
C SER A 75 -14.82 -18.70 -10.27
N GLU A 76 -14.88 -19.89 -9.64
CA GLU A 76 -15.50 -20.09 -8.32
C GLU A 76 -14.65 -19.59 -7.14
N GLU A 77 -13.39 -19.18 -7.38
CA GLU A 77 -12.49 -18.70 -6.33
C GLU A 77 -12.98 -17.40 -5.66
N SER A 78 -13.56 -17.51 -4.47
CA SER A 78 -13.92 -16.37 -3.64
C SER A 78 -12.77 -15.99 -2.69
N TYR A 79 -12.49 -14.70 -2.59
CA TYR A 79 -11.55 -14.14 -1.63
C TYR A 79 -12.31 -13.25 -0.65
N SER A 80 -11.97 -13.37 0.62
CA SER A 80 -12.41 -12.48 1.69
C SER A 80 -11.33 -11.43 1.93
N GLU A 81 -11.75 -10.16 1.98
CA GLU A 81 -10.91 -9.06 2.43
C GLU A 81 -10.94 -8.99 3.95
N LEU A 82 -9.77 -9.03 4.58
CA LEU A 82 -9.61 -9.06 6.03
C LEU A 82 -8.52 -8.10 6.46
N ARG A 83 -8.77 -7.40 7.56
CA ARG A 83 -7.79 -6.59 8.27
C ARG A 83 -7.49 -7.22 9.62
N TYR A 84 -6.22 -7.52 9.84
CA TYR A 84 -5.69 -7.90 11.14
C TYR A 84 -4.92 -6.73 11.75
N GLU A 85 -4.99 -6.60 13.06
CA GLU A 85 -4.39 -5.52 13.82
C GLU A 85 -3.61 -6.10 14.97
N GLY A 86 -2.50 -5.46 15.35
CA GLY A 86 -1.68 -5.97 16.44
C GLY A 86 -0.56 -5.05 16.85
N PHE A 87 0.17 -5.51 17.86
CA PHE A 87 1.34 -4.85 18.40
C PHE A 87 2.56 -5.74 18.17
N GLY A 88 3.62 -5.20 17.57
CA GLY A 88 4.93 -5.83 17.48
C GLY A 88 5.81 -5.54 18.71
N PRO A 89 7.12 -5.80 18.59
CA PRO A 89 8.11 -5.45 19.61
C PRO A 89 7.97 -4.01 20.12
N ASN A 90 8.14 -3.83 21.43
CA ASN A 90 8.09 -2.54 22.13
C ASN A 90 6.79 -1.74 21.91
N GLY A 91 5.69 -2.41 21.56
CA GLY A 91 4.41 -1.75 21.36
C GLY A 91 4.27 -1.05 20.01
N SER A 92 5.14 -1.37 19.03
CA SER A 92 4.95 -0.92 17.65
C SER A 92 3.58 -1.35 17.14
N MET A 93 2.86 -0.48 16.46
CA MET A 93 1.54 -0.78 15.92
C MET A 93 1.66 -1.30 14.50
N VAL A 94 0.90 -2.35 14.17
CA VAL A 94 0.91 -2.97 12.84
C VAL A 94 -0.51 -3.32 12.40
N ILE A 95 -0.84 -2.94 11.17
CA ILE A 95 -2.03 -3.34 10.43
C ILE A 95 -1.61 -4.25 9.28
N VAL A 96 -2.33 -5.36 9.09
CA VAL A 96 -2.10 -6.33 8.02
C VAL A 96 -3.40 -6.53 7.25
N ASP A 97 -3.44 -6.04 6.01
CA ASP A 97 -4.54 -6.29 5.08
C ASP A 97 -4.26 -7.55 4.27
N ALA A 98 -5.27 -8.42 4.14
CA ALA A 98 -5.18 -9.70 3.46
C ALA A 98 -6.37 -9.95 2.52
N LEU A 99 -6.09 -10.67 1.44
CA LEU A 99 -7.09 -11.24 0.53
C LEU A 99 -6.90 -12.76 0.57
N THR A 100 -7.90 -13.49 1.07
CA THR A 100 -7.75 -14.93 1.32
C THR A 100 -8.99 -15.74 0.95
N ASN A 101 -8.77 -16.95 0.45
CA ASN A 101 -9.82 -17.96 0.28
C ASN A 101 -10.00 -18.86 1.52
N ASN A 102 -9.21 -18.67 2.58
CA ASN A 102 -9.28 -19.44 3.82
C ASN A 102 -8.95 -18.56 5.03
N VAL A 103 -9.99 -17.94 5.59
CA VAL A 103 -9.93 -17.05 6.76
C VAL A 103 -9.18 -17.67 7.95
N ASN A 104 -9.43 -18.95 8.23
CA ASN A 104 -8.87 -19.63 9.40
C ASN A 104 -7.36 -19.87 9.25
N ARG A 105 -6.90 -20.26 8.06
CA ARG A 105 -5.47 -20.42 7.75
C ARG A 105 -4.77 -19.08 7.91
N THR A 106 -5.25 -18.04 7.21
CA THR A 106 -4.63 -16.71 7.23
C THR A 106 -4.57 -16.13 8.64
N ALA A 107 -5.67 -16.21 9.41
CA ALA A 107 -5.69 -15.72 10.77
C ALA A 107 -4.72 -16.48 11.69
N SER A 108 -4.53 -17.79 11.46
CA SER A 108 -3.56 -18.59 12.19
C SER A 108 -2.12 -18.18 11.84
N ASP A 109 -1.83 -18.02 10.55
CA ASP A 109 -0.49 -17.68 10.05
C ASP A 109 -0.06 -16.27 10.48
N VAL A 110 -0.95 -15.28 10.34
CA VAL A 110 -0.72 -13.90 10.83
C VAL A 110 -0.50 -13.91 12.34
N ARG A 111 -1.35 -14.60 13.12
CA ARG A 111 -1.16 -14.71 14.58
C ARG A 111 0.19 -15.34 14.94
N ALA A 112 0.61 -16.37 14.21
CA ALA A 112 1.90 -17.01 14.43
C ALA A 112 3.07 -16.08 14.08
N ALA A 113 2.94 -15.27 13.02
CA ALA A 113 3.94 -14.28 12.63
C ALA A 113 4.15 -13.22 13.73
N PHE A 114 3.07 -12.68 14.31
CA PHE A 114 3.16 -11.80 15.47
C PHE A 114 3.79 -12.52 16.69
N GLY A 115 3.19 -13.64 17.10
CA GLY A 115 3.55 -14.32 18.36
C GLY A 115 4.97 -14.87 18.39
N LYS A 116 5.50 -15.37 17.27
CA LYS A 116 6.87 -15.91 17.19
C LYS A 116 7.94 -14.82 17.10
N ASN A 117 7.58 -13.58 16.81
CA ASN A 117 8.52 -12.48 16.61
C ASN A 117 8.37 -11.35 17.64
N GLY A 118 7.85 -11.67 18.84
CA GLY A 118 7.80 -10.73 19.96
C GLY A 118 6.65 -9.73 19.91
N GLY A 119 5.63 -9.99 19.10
CA GLY A 119 4.38 -9.24 19.04
C GLY A 119 3.17 -10.06 19.49
N ASN A 120 1.99 -9.47 19.35
CA ASN A 120 0.69 -10.10 19.54
C ASN A 120 -0.35 -9.51 18.58
N MET A 121 -1.15 -10.38 17.97
CA MET A 121 -2.30 -9.96 17.17
C MET A 121 -3.45 -9.56 18.11
N GLY A 122 -3.93 -8.33 17.97
CA GLY A 122 -5.05 -7.77 18.70
C GLY A 122 -6.40 -8.12 18.08
N VAL A 123 -7.43 -7.41 18.53
CA VAL A 123 -8.77 -7.43 17.94
C VAL A 123 -8.93 -6.28 16.94
N SER A 124 -9.92 -6.34 16.06
CA SER A 124 -10.22 -5.22 15.16
C SER A 124 -10.47 -3.92 15.94
N GLY A 125 -9.89 -2.81 15.47
CA GLY A 125 -9.90 -1.50 16.12
C GLY A 125 -8.84 -1.29 17.19
N SER A 126 -7.91 -2.24 17.40
CA SER A 126 -6.85 -2.10 18.42
C SER A 126 -5.84 -1.00 18.08
N VAL A 127 -5.54 -0.78 16.80
CA VAL A 127 -4.54 0.20 16.36
C VAL A 127 -5.01 1.06 15.19
N ALA A 128 -6.07 0.66 14.47
CA ALA A 128 -6.53 1.37 13.26
C ALA A 128 -6.80 2.86 13.47
N TYR A 129 -7.23 3.27 14.67
CA TYR A 129 -7.49 4.68 14.99
C TYR A 129 -6.22 5.56 15.04
N MET A 130 -5.03 4.95 15.09
CA MET A 130 -3.73 5.62 15.06
C MET A 130 -3.16 5.74 13.64
N PHE A 131 -3.92 5.34 12.62
CA PHE A 131 -3.52 5.43 11.22
C PHE A 131 -4.57 6.17 10.41
N ASP A 132 -4.09 7.09 9.57
CA ASP A 132 -4.94 7.86 8.66
C ASP A 132 -4.90 7.25 7.27
N ALA A 133 -6.08 6.95 6.72
CA ALA A 133 -6.21 6.66 5.31
C ALA A 133 -5.75 7.88 4.50
N THR A 134 -4.83 7.67 3.56
CA THR A 134 -4.14 8.74 2.85
C THR A 134 -3.92 8.35 1.39
N ALA A 135 -4.23 9.26 0.49
CA ALA A 135 -3.78 9.21 -0.91
C ALA A 135 -2.32 9.69 -0.97
N VAL A 136 -1.43 8.85 -1.52
CA VAL A 136 -0.02 9.19 -1.71
C VAL A 136 0.32 9.11 -3.19
N ILE A 137 0.78 10.23 -3.73
CA ILE A 137 1.19 10.36 -5.13
C ILE A 137 2.60 10.94 -5.17
N GLY A 138 3.52 10.20 -5.76
CA GLY A 138 4.93 10.58 -5.91
C GLY A 138 5.27 10.83 -7.38
N LEU A 139 6.10 11.83 -7.65
CA LEU A 139 6.60 12.15 -8.98
C LEU A 139 8.03 12.68 -8.91
N GLU A 140 8.76 12.58 -10.01
CA GLU A 140 10.14 13.06 -10.15
C GLU A 140 10.21 14.23 -11.14
N GLY A 141 11.31 14.99 -11.08
CA GLY A 141 11.58 16.06 -12.06
C GLY A 141 10.75 17.33 -11.86
N LYS A 142 10.20 17.53 -10.66
CA LYS A 142 9.53 18.75 -10.20
C LYS A 142 9.99 19.12 -8.80
N THR A 143 9.84 20.38 -8.43
CA THR A 143 10.00 20.84 -7.04
C THR A 143 8.65 20.86 -6.32
N ALA A 144 8.68 20.92 -4.98
CA ALA A 144 7.46 21.08 -4.18
C ALA A 144 6.68 22.36 -4.56
N ASP A 145 7.38 23.46 -4.86
CA ASP A 145 6.76 24.72 -5.27
C ASP A 145 6.00 24.58 -6.60
N GLU A 146 6.60 23.92 -7.60
CA GLU A 146 5.92 23.67 -8.89
C GLU A 146 4.68 22.77 -8.71
N VAL A 147 4.79 21.74 -7.87
CA VAL A 147 3.67 20.83 -7.58
C VAL A 147 2.54 21.55 -6.85
N LEU A 148 2.87 22.41 -5.88
CA LEU A 148 1.89 23.22 -5.18
C LEU A 148 1.14 24.14 -6.15
N GLU A 149 1.85 24.82 -7.05
CA GLU A 149 1.24 25.70 -8.06
C GLU A 149 0.26 24.93 -8.96
N ILE A 150 0.65 23.76 -9.48
CA ILE A 150 -0.21 22.91 -10.31
C ILE A 150 -1.50 22.53 -9.57
N LEU A 151 -1.39 22.11 -8.31
CA LEU A 151 -2.54 21.67 -7.51
C LEU A 151 -3.47 22.84 -7.15
N MET A 152 -2.90 24.01 -6.87
CA MET A 152 -3.67 25.23 -6.61
C MET A 152 -4.43 25.71 -7.85
N GLU A 153 -3.80 25.68 -9.04
CA GLU A 153 -4.48 26.03 -10.29
C GLU A 153 -5.64 25.08 -10.63
N ALA A 154 -5.54 23.83 -10.19
CA ALA A 154 -6.56 22.81 -10.36
C ALA A 154 -7.64 22.80 -9.26
N ASP A 155 -7.56 23.70 -8.26
CA ASP A 155 -8.45 23.75 -7.10
C ASP A 155 -8.50 22.41 -6.32
N VAL A 156 -7.33 21.77 -6.17
CA VAL A 156 -7.19 20.47 -5.49
C VAL A 156 -6.55 20.66 -4.11
N ASP A 157 -7.30 20.32 -3.07
CA ASP A 157 -6.83 20.34 -1.70
C ASP A 157 -5.99 19.09 -1.38
N VAL A 158 -4.80 19.32 -0.80
CA VAL A 158 -3.89 18.27 -0.34
C VAL A 158 -3.46 18.56 1.11
N ARG A 159 -3.11 17.51 1.84
CA ARG A 159 -2.66 17.60 3.24
C ARG A 159 -1.24 18.14 3.35
N ASP A 160 -0.34 17.66 2.49
CA ASP A 160 1.07 18.00 2.54
C ASP A 160 1.77 17.71 1.20
N ILE A 161 2.85 18.43 0.93
CA ILE A 161 3.72 18.26 -0.24
C ILE A 161 5.16 18.27 0.27
N LEU A 162 5.86 17.15 0.12
CA LEU A 162 7.22 16.98 0.60
C LEU A 162 8.18 16.72 -0.55
N GLU A 163 9.29 17.43 -0.57
CA GLU A 163 10.41 17.18 -1.48
C GLU A 163 11.48 16.38 -0.75
N GLU A 164 11.83 15.21 -1.29
CA GLU A 164 12.89 14.35 -0.77
C GLU A 164 13.70 13.73 -1.92
N ASP A 165 15.02 13.89 -1.88
CA ASP A 165 15.95 13.54 -2.95
C ASP A 165 15.55 14.16 -4.31
N GLU A 166 15.17 13.33 -5.27
CA GLU A 166 14.73 13.72 -6.63
C GLU A 166 13.20 13.58 -6.79
N SER A 167 12.48 13.27 -5.70
CA SER A 167 11.04 13.01 -5.68
C SER A 167 10.26 14.06 -4.90
N VAL A 168 9.06 14.37 -5.40
CA VAL A 168 8.04 15.15 -4.68
C VAL A 168 6.85 14.26 -4.38
N ILE A 169 6.46 14.25 -3.11
CA ILE A 169 5.40 13.39 -2.56
C ILE A 169 4.24 14.23 -2.10
N VAL A 170 3.08 13.97 -2.67
CA VAL A 170 1.81 14.59 -2.32
C VAL A 170 1.03 13.65 -1.43
N TYR A 171 0.60 14.17 -0.29
CA TYR A 171 -0.29 13.50 0.64
C TYR A 171 -1.65 14.18 0.60
N ALA A 172 -2.73 13.43 0.38
CA ALA A 172 -4.08 13.98 0.32
C ALA A 172 -5.11 13.06 0.99
N GLU A 173 -6.32 13.57 1.16
CA GLU A 173 -7.47 12.73 1.55
C GLU A 173 -7.71 11.64 0.49
N PRO A 174 -8.16 10.42 0.85
CA PRO A 174 -8.44 9.35 -0.11
C PRO A 174 -9.36 9.76 -1.26
N GLU A 175 -10.33 10.62 -1.00
CA GLU A 175 -11.30 11.13 -1.98
C GLU A 175 -10.64 12.04 -3.02
N GLN A 176 -9.52 12.68 -2.69
CA GLN A 176 -8.77 13.58 -3.57
C GLN A 176 -7.85 12.82 -4.54
N PHE A 177 -7.68 11.50 -4.38
CA PHE A 177 -6.75 10.71 -5.18
C PHE A 177 -6.93 10.94 -6.69
N HIS A 178 -8.18 10.90 -7.17
CA HIS A 178 -8.44 11.07 -8.60
C HIS A 178 -8.18 12.51 -9.07
N ALA A 179 -8.60 13.50 -8.29
CA ALA A 179 -8.44 14.91 -8.61
C ALA A 179 -6.96 15.31 -8.70
N VAL A 180 -6.13 14.84 -7.77
CA VAL A 180 -4.68 15.04 -7.79
C VAL A 180 -4.06 14.43 -9.05
N GLN A 181 -4.44 13.20 -9.42
CA GLN A 181 -3.94 12.58 -10.65
C GLN A 181 -4.38 13.34 -11.92
N GLU A 182 -5.61 13.85 -11.97
CA GLU A 182 -6.11 14.62 -13.12
C GLU A 182 -5.41 15.96 -13.25
N ALA A 183 -5.15 16.67 -12.15
CA ALA A 183 -4.39 17.91 -12.13
C ALA A 183 -3.02 17.72 -12.80
N PHE A 184 -2.30 16.66 -12.44
CA PHE A 184 -1.02 16.30 -13.06
C PHE A 184 -1.16 15.89 -14.53
N LYS A 185 -2.15 15.05 -14.87
CA LYS A 185 -2.39 14.61 -16.25
C LYS A 185 -2.67 15.79 -17.19
N ASN A 186 -3.40 16.81 -16.72
CA ASN A 186 -3.74 18.01 -17.49
C ASN A 186 -2.52 18.86 -17.86
N VAL A 187 -1.46 18.80 -17.08
CA VAL A 187 -0.18 19.48 -17.37
C VAL A 187 0.86 18.54 -17.99
N GLY A 188 0.45 17.35 -18.43
CA GLY A 188 1.28 16.38 -19.15
C GLY A 188 2.06 15.41 -18.28
N ILE A 189 1.87 15.42 -16.95
CA ILE A 189 2.51 14.48 -16.02
C ILE A 189 1.65 13.22 -15.93
N THR A 190 2.14 12.10 -16.49
CA THR A 190 1.40 10.84 -16.60
C THR A 190 2.13 9.63 -15.98
N GLU A 191 3.35 9.86 -15.52
CA GLU A 191 4.18 8.87 -14.85
C GLU A 191 4.35 9.28 -13.38
N PHE A 192 4.11 8.31 -12.49
CA PHE A 192 4.17 8.51 -11.05
C PHE A 192 5.11 7.46 -10.45
N THR A 193 5.99 7.90 -9.55
CA THR A 193 6.82 6.98 -8.76
C THR A 193 6.00 6.24 -7.74
N VAL A 194 4.92 6.84 -7.22
CA VAL A 194 3.92 6.21 -6.34
C VAL A 194 2.53 6.73 -6.66
N ALA A 195 1.53 5.85 -6.60
CA ALA A 195 0.12 6.22 -6.73
C ALA A 195 -0.69 5.16 -5.98
N GLU A 196 -0.92 5.37 -4.69
CA GLU A 196 -1.69 4.43 -3.87
C GLU A 196 -2.50 5.09 -2.75
N LEU A 197 -3.60 4.44 -2.38
CA LEU A 197 -4.27 4.65 -1.11
C LEU A 197 -3.59 3.77 -0.06
N THR A 198 -3.10 4.38 1.03
CA THR A 198 -2.34 3.71 2.09
C THR A 198 -2.80 4.19 3.47
N MET A 199 -2.24 3.60 4.52
CA MET A 199 -2.46 4.01 5.92
C MET A 199 -1.17 4.60 6.47
N LEU A 200 -1.20 5.86 6.91
CA LEU A 200 -0.05 6.52 7.52
C LEU A 200 -0.25 6.63 9.02
N ALA A 201 0.73 6.21 9.81
CA ALA A 201 0.66 6.35 11.25
C ALA A 201 0.65 7.84 11.66
N GLN A 202 -0.14 8.16 12.68
CA GLN A 202 -0.22 9.50 13.28
C GLN A 202 1.03 9.85 14.10
N ASN A 203 1.73 8.84 14.60
CA ASN A 203 2.98 8.98 15.32
C ASN A 203 4.00 7.94 14.83
N GLU A 204 5.28 8.21 15.05
CA GLU A 204 6.36 7.27 14.76
C GLU A 204 6.92 6.69 16.07
N LEU A 205 7.45 5.47 16.00
CA LEU A 205 8.14 4.78 17.08
C LEU A 205 9.53 4.35 16.62
N THR A 206 10.56 4.91 17.24
CA THR A 206 11.94 4.42 17.08
C THR A 206 12.17 3.23 18.00
N LEU A 207 12.68 2.13 17.46
CA LEU A 207 12.98 0.91 18.20
C LEU A 207 14.47 0.86 18.60
N PRO A 208 14.81 0.31 19.78
CA PRO A 208 16.16 -0.16 20.06
C PRO A 208 16.59 -1.23 19.05
N GLU A 209 17.89 -1.34 18.78
CA GLU A 209 18.46 -2.24 17.76
C GLU A 209 17.97 -3.70 17.88
N ASP A 210 17.90 -4.25 19.10
CA ASP A 210 17.45 -5.63 19.32
C ASP A 210 15.94 -5.83 19.09
N ALA A 211 15.14 -4.78 19.28
CA ALA A 211 13.72 -4.77 18.99
C ALA A 211 13.44 -4.51 17.51
N GLN A 212 14.25 -3.66 16.87
CA GLN A 212 14.20 -3.38 15.44
C GLN A 212 14.45 -4.66 14.63
N ALA A 213 15.51 -5.41 14.92
CA ALA A 213 15.79 -6.66 14.21
C ALA A 213 14.66 -7.71 14.37
N LYS A 214 13.97 -7.75 15.52
CA LYS A 214 12.79 -8.61 15.71
C LYS A 214 11.59 -8.11 14.93
N PHE A 215 11.41 -6.80 14.87
CA PHE A 215 10.33 -6.16 14.14
C PHE A 215 10.49 -6.38 12.64
N GLU A 216 11.67 -6.11 12.07
CA GLU A 216 11.97 -6.38 10.65
C GLU A 216 11.70 -7.84 10.29
N LYS A 217 12.17 -8.77 11.11
CA LYS A 217 11.86 -10.20 10.93
C LYS A 217 10.36 -10.50 10.98
N MET A 218 9.61 -9.82 11.84
CA MET A 218 8.15 -9.97 11.89
C MET A 218 7.50 -9.50 10.58
N ILE A 219 7.95 -8.36 10.05
CA ILE A 219 7.49 -7.80 8.78
C ILE A 219 7.83 -8.77 7.64
N ASP A 220 9.07 -9.26 7.54
CA ASP A 220 9.48 -10.24 6.52
C ASP A 220 8.57 -11.48 6.52
N VAL A 221 8.31 -12.05 7.71
CA VAL A 221 7.44 -13.24 7.84
C VAL A 221 6.01 -12.93 7.43
N LEU A 222 5.49 -11.74 7.74
CA LEU A 222 4.15 -11.30 7.30
C LEU A 222 4.11 -11.06 5.79
N GLU A 223 5.14 -10.47 5.20
CA GLU A 223 5.25 -10.22 3.76
C GLU A 223 5.37 -11.51 2.95
N ASP A 224 5.98 -12.54 3.53
CA ASP A 224 6.09 -13.87 2.93
C ASP A 224 4.75 -14.62 2.86
N LEU A 225 3.74 -14.22 3.64
CA LEU A 225 2.41 -14.83 3.55
C LEU A 225 1.72 -14.44 2.23
N GLU A 226 1.29 -15.45 1.47
CA GLU A 226 0.65 -15.26 0.16
C GLU A 226 -0.65 -14.43 0.24
N ASP A 227 -1.41 -14.62 1.32
CA ASP A 227 -2.68 -13.95 1.54
C ASP A 227 -2.51 -12.46 1.93
N VAL A 228 -1.36 -12.09 2.51
CA VAL A 228 -1.10 -10.70 2.98
C VAL A 228 -0.83 -9.79 1.79
N GLN A 229 -1.65 -8.76 1.63
CA GLN A 229 -1.51 -7.78 0.56
C GLN A 229 -0.68 -6.58 0.99
N ARG A 230 -0.96 -6.05 2.18
CA ARG A 230 -0.36 -4.79 2.64
C ARG A 230 -0.12 -4.84 4.14
N ILE A 231 0.99 -4.23 4.55
CA ILE A 231 1.34 -4.05 5.95
C ILE A 231 1.60 -2.56 6.14
N TYR A 232 1.09 -2.03 7.25
CA TYR A 232 1.32 -0.65 7.67
C TYR A 232 1.78 -0.68 9.12
N HIS A 233 2.75 0.16 9.45
CA HIS A 233 3.29 0.25 10.79
C HIS A 233 3.71 1.67 11.14
N ASN A 234 3.89 1.90 12.43
CA ASN A 234 4.37 3.18 12.95
C ASN A 234 5.87 3.18 13.28
N VAL A 235 6.60 2.09 13.00
CA VAL A 235 8.03 2.02 13.25
C VAL A 235 8.79 2.89 12.26
N ASP A 236 9.71 3.69 12.79
CA ASP A 236 10.74 4.38 12.03
C ASP A 236 11.92 3.41 11.84
N LEU A 237 12.12 2.93 10.62
CA LEU A 237 13.18 1.97 10.28
C LEU A 237 14.53 2.66 10.01
N GLY A 238 14.58 3.99 10.02
CA GLY A 238 15.80 4.76 9.75
C GLY A 238 16.09 4.93 8.26
N GLU A 239 17.36 5.16 7.95
CA GLU A 239 17.97 5.12 6.60
C GLU A 239 18.95 3.95 6.51
#